data_AF-A0A973ATZ1-F1
#
_entry.id   AF-A0A973ATZ1-F1
#
_cell.length_a   1.000
_cell.length_b   1.000
_cell.length_c   1.000
_cell.angle_alpha   90.00
_cell.angle_beta   90.00
_cell.angle_gamma   90.00
#
_symmetry.space_group_name_H-M   'P 1'
#
loop_
_entity.id
_entity.type
_entity.pdbx_description
1 polymer ?
#
loop_
_entity_poly.entity_id
_entity_poly.type
_entity_poly.pdbx_seq_one_letter_code
_entity_poly.pdbx_strand_id
1 'polypeptide(L)'
;MNTPSNIYNFGDYREFLKDRYKQLKETDPLFSFRNFSKQAGFGSPNYLKLVMDGKRNLSAEAIGKFAKGLRLDTHETEFFRYMVECNQCDSPTKQTVYEAKLMYLRELFKVKTLIPELYDYYHDWYHSAIRETVKKGKLKNDPGAIARSLVPNISEEQAKGSIELLMALKFIGVNSEGWLEGIQSEGSMEAETALLSQKIHYEQMAELAAQSLYTQGPETQDFESVTVSLPMEKVAEIKAKIQGLIQAAVNEHSQYPEHAMFQLNIQLFAITKPMGGEAKKGIEQAA
;
A
#
# COMPACT_ATOMS: atom_id res chain seq x y z
N MET A 1 -15.72 -0.09 29.67
CA MET A 1 -14.97 0.81 28.77
C MET A 1 -15.10 0.22 27.38
N ASN A 2 -15.90 0.83 26.50
CA ASN A 2 -16.06 0.32 25.12
C ASN A 2 -14.79 0.67 24.35
N THR A 3 -13.97 -0.32 24.03
CA THR A 3 -12.88 -0.14 23.06
C THR A 3 -13.51 0.27 21.73
N PRO A 4 -12.99 1.31 21.04
CA PRO A 4 -13.47 1.69 19.72
C PRO A 4 -13.48 0.47 18.78
N SER A 5 -14.52 0.35 17.93
CA SER A 5 -14.65 -0.70 16.92
C SER A 5 -13.44 -0.60 16.04
N ASN A 6 -12.59 -1.60 16.11
CA ASN A 6 -11.46 -1.71 15.23
C ASN A 6 -11.88 -2.56 14.03
N ILE A 7 -12.00 -1.92 12.85
CA ILE A 7 -12.43 -2.59 11.61
C ILE A 7 -11.56 -3.81 11.27
N TYR A 8 -10.28 -3.80 11.64
CA TYR A 8 -9.32 -4.86 11.35
C TYR A 8 -9.66 -6.19 12.05
N ASN A 9 -10.53 -6.18 13.06
CA ASN A 9 -11.00 -7.37 13.77
C ASN A 9 -12.19 -8.07 13.10
N PHE A 10 -12.74 -7.52 12.01
CA PHE A 10 -13.91 -8.07 11.33
C PHE A 10 -13.53 -8.84 10.07
N GLY A 11 -14.24 -9.94 9.82
CA GLY A 11 -14.18 -10.69 8.55
C GLY A 11 -15.43 -10.49 7.69
N ASP A 12 -16.53 -10.04 8.28
CA ASP A 12 -17.79 -9.72 7.60
C ASP A 12 -18.08 -8.21 7.72
N TYR A 13 -18.25 -7.55 6.58
CA TYR A 13 -18.47 -6.10 6.58
C TYR A 13 -19.81 -5.69 7.22
N ARG A 14 -20.84 -6.55 7.23
CA ARG A 14 -22.14 -6.23 7.82
C ARG A 14 -22.11 -6.33 9.34
N GLU A 15 -21.33 -7.26 9.89
CA GLU A 15 -21.01 -7.30 11.32
C GLU A 15 -20.32 -6.01 11.76
N PHE A 16 -19.31 -5.58 11.00
CA PHE A 16 -18.65 -4.29 11.21
C PHE A 16 -19.65 -3.11 11.15
N LEU A 17 -20.52 -3.07 10.13
CA LEU A 17 -21.53 -2.00 10.02
C LEU A 17 -22.46 -1.93 11.23
N LYS A 18 -22.87 -3.08 11.78
CA LYS A 18 -23.72 -3.16 12.98
C LYS A 18 -23.00 -2.60 14.21
N ASP A 19 -21.75 -3.01 14.41
CA ASP A 19 -20.96 -2.58 15.55
C ASP A 19 -20.62 -1.08 15.45
N ARG A 20 -20.13 -0.61 14.29
CA ARG A 20 -19.81 0.79 14.05
C ARG A 20 -21.03 1.71 14.16
N TYR A 21 -22.19 1.28 13.67
CA TYR A 21 -23.44 2.02 13.84
C TYR A 21 -23.79 2.20 15.33
N LYS A 22 -23.70 1.13 16.13
CA LYS A 22 -23.99 1.18 17.57
C LYS A 22 -23.07 2.18 18.27
N GLN A 23 -21.77 2.16 17.97
CA GLN A 23 -20.82 3.07 18.57
C GLN A 23 -21.02 4.53 18.17
N LEU A 24 -21.26 4.80 16.89
CA LEU A 24 -21.58 6.15 16.42
C LEU A 24 -22.89 6.64 17.04
N LYS A 25 -23.86 5.75 17.28
CA LYS A 25 -25.12 6.12 17.95
C LYS A 25 -24.95 6.43 19.44
N GLU A 26 -24.04 5.72 20.11
CA GLU A 26 -23.70 5.97 21.52
C GLU A 26 -22.94 7.30 21.70
N THR A 27 -22.08 7.65 20.74
CA THR A 27 -21.23 8.84 20.80
C THR A 27 -21.85 10.09 20.17
N ASP A 28 -22.75 9.93 19.20
CA ASP A 28 -23.45 11.00 18.51
C ASP A 28 -24.97 10.70 18.49
N PRO A 29 -25.76 11.35 19.38
CA PRO A 29 -27.21 11.15 19.45
C PRO A 29 -27.95 11.45 18.15
N LEU A 30 -27.41 12.34 17.30
CA LEU A 30 -28.00 12.71 16.01
C LEU A 30 -27.75 11.66 14.92
N PHE A 31 -26.76 10.78 15.13
CA PHE A 31 -26.48 9.69 14.21
C PHE A 31 -27.71 8.77 14.13
N SER A 32 -28.16 8.48 12.92
CA SER A 32 -29.34 7.64 12.64
C SER A 32 -29.27 7.18 11.20
N PHE A 33 -30.04 6.16 10.80
CA PHE A 33 -30.07 5.72 9.40
C PHE A 33 -30.36 6.88 8.42
N ARG A 34 -31.33 7.75 8.77
CA ARG A 34 -31.67 8.91 7.96
C ARG A 34 -30.52 9.93 7.89
N ASN A 35 -29.90 10.23 9.04
CA ASN A 35 -28.79 11.19 9.12
C ASN A 35 -27.57 10.67 8.34
N PHE A 36 -27.21 9.40 8.52
CA PHE A 36 -26.18 8.72 7.75
C PHE A 36 -26.43 8.82 6.24
N SER A 37 -27.64 8.44 5.78
CA SER A 37 -27.97 8.50 4.36
C SER A 37 -27.83 9.91 3.80
N LYS A 38 -28.27 10.93 4.54
CA LYS A 38 -28.13 12.33 4.14
C LYS A 38 -26.66 12.74 4.03
N GLN A 39 -25.84 12.42 5.04
CA GLN A 39 -24.42 12.79 5.06
C GLN A 39 -23.60 12.06 3.99
N ALA A 40 -23.89 10.79 3.77
CA ALA A 40 -23.24 9.95 2.77
C ALA A 40 -23.73 10.21 1.33
N GLY A 41 -24.77 11.02 1.13
CA GLY A 41 -25.30 11.37 -0.19
C GLY A 41 -26.19 10.28 -0.81
N PHE A 42 -26.93 9.54 0.01
CA PHE A 42 -27.92 8.56 -0.43
C PHE A 42 -29.33 9.13 -0.41
N GLY A 43 -30.07 8.88 -1.49
CA GLY A 43 -31.50 9.24 -1.58
C GLY A 43 -32.42 8.38 -0.70
N SER A 44 -32.01 7.14 -0.37
CA SER A 44 -32.80 6.26 0.49
C SER A 44 -32.42 6.39 1.97
N PRO A 45 -33.34 6.78 2.87
CA PRO A 45 -33.05 7.03 4.28
C PRO A 45 -32.75 5.76 5.09
N ASN A 46 -32.98 4.57 4.53
CA ASN A 46 -32.79 3.28 5.20
C ASN A 46 -31.73 2.41 4.53
N TYR A 47 -30.92 2.95 3.62
CA TYR A 47 -29.98 2.12 2.84
C TYR A 47 -28.97 1.38 3.73
N LEU A 48 -28.38 2.06 4.72
CA LEU A 48 -27.48 1.44 5.70
C LEU A 48 -28.14 0.25 6.40
N LYS A 49 -29.38 0.41 6.87
CA LYS A 49 -30.13 -0.68 7.52
C LYS A 49 -30.34 -1.86 6.58
N LEU A 50 -30.74 -1.61 5.34
CA LEU A 50 -30.95 -2.66 4.34
C LEU A 50 -29.66 -3.45 4.06
N VAL A 51 -28.51 -2.78 4.04
CA VAL A 51 -27.21 -3.43 3.86
C VAL A 51 -26.82 -4.26 5.09
N MET A 52 -26.98 -3.70 6.29
CA MET A 52 -26.74 -4.42 7.56
C MET A 52 -27.63 -5.66 7.71
N ASP A 53 -28.87 -5.58 7.26
CA ASP A 53 -29.85 -6.67 7.27
C ASP A 53 -29.62 -7.70 6.14
N GLY A 54 -28.60 -7.51 5.28
CA GLY A 54 -28.31 -8.39 4.15
C GLY A 54 -29.27 -8.27 2.97
N LYS A 55 -30.18 -7.30 2.98
CA LYS A 55 -31.19 -7.08 1.93
C LYS A 55 -30.64 -6.36 0.71
N ARG A 56 -29.45 -5.75 0.82
CA ARG A 56 -28.73 -5.11 -0.29
C ARG A 56 -27.23 -5.32 -0.16
N ASN A 57 -26.56 -5.38 -1.31
CA ASN A 57 -25.11 -5.32 -1.44
C ASN A 57 -24.65 -3.87 -1.70
N LEU A 58 -23.34 -3.65 -1.61
CA LEU A 58 -22.68 -2.39 -1.90
C LEU A 58 -22.03 -2.42 -3.29
N SER A 59 -22.25 -1.37 -4.08
CA SER A 59 -21.46 -1.10 -5.29
C SER A 59 -20.15 -0.38 -4.94
N ALA A 60 -19.19 -0.35 -5.86
CA ALA A 60 -17.93 0.37 -5.68
C ALA A 60 -18.14 1.86 -5.30
N GLU A 61 -19.09 2.53 -5.95
CA GLU A 61 -19.45 3.92 -5.61
C GLU A 61 -20.05 4.02 -4.18
N ALA A 62 -20.88 3.06 -3.79
CA ALA A 62 -21.50 3.04 -2.48
C ALA A 62 -20.46 2.82 -1.37
N ILE A 63 -19.40 2.04 -1.60
CA ILE A 63 -18.33 1.79 -0.63
C ILE A 63 -17.72 3.11 -0.15
N GLY A 64 -17.32 3.99 -1.08
CA GLY A 64 -16.73 5.29 -0.71
C GLY A 64 -17.69 6.20 0.08
N LYS A 65 -18.97 6.21 -0.31
CA LYS A 65 -20.01 6.94 0.43
C LYS A 65 -20.24 6.37 1.83
N PHE A 66 -20.21 5.04 1.97
CA PHE A 66 -20.32 4.37 3.27
C PHE A 66 -19.13 4.71 4.15
N ALA A 67 -17.90 4.60 3.64
CA ALA A 67 -16.69 4.92 4.39
C ALA A 67 -16.73 6.36 4.93
N LYS A 68 -17.11 7.34 4.10
CA LYS A 68 -17.33 8.73 4.54
C LYS A 68 -18.39 8.83 5.64
N GLY A 69 -19.56 8.22 5.46
CA GLY A 69 -20.65 8.26 6.44
C GLY A 69 -20.32 7.57 7.77
N LEU A 70 -19.46 6.56 7.74
CA LEU A 70 -18.95 5.83 8.91
C LEU A 70 -17.74 6.51 9.57
N ARG A 71 -17.28 7.63 8.99
CA ARG A 71 -16.12 8.40 9.43
C ARG A 71 -14.86 7.53 9.48
N LEU A 72 -14.61 6.78 8.41
CA LEU A 72 -13.40 5.97 8.26
C LEU A 72 -12.25 6.82 7.76
N ASP A 73 -11.05 6.56 8.25
CA ASP A 73 -9.82 7.10 7.65
C ASP A 73 -9.49 6.40 6.32
N THR A 74 -8.43 6.84 5.64
CA THR A 74 -8.01 6.29 4.33
C THR A 74 -7.72 4.78 4.39
N HIS A 75 -7.10 4.30 5.46
CA HIS A 75 -6.69 2.90 5.60
C HIS A 75 -7.84 2.00 6.04
N GLU A 76 -8.69 2.50 6.93
CA GLU A 76 -9.96 1.86 7.29
C GLU A 76 -10.86 1.76 6.06
N THR A 77 -10.86 2.79 5.20
CA THR A 77 -11.60 2.79 3.93
C THR A 77 -11.07 1.72 2.97
N GLU A 78 -9.75 1.59 2.82
CA GLU A 78 -9.14 0.55 1.99
C GLU A 78 -9.50 -0.85 2.52
N PHE A 79 -9.36 -1.08 3.82
CA PHE A 79 -9.72 -2.34 4.45
C PHE A 79 -11.22 -2.65 4.26
N PHE A 80 -12.09 -1.65 4.49
CA PHE A 80 -13.52 -1.78 4.28
C PHE A 80 -13.86 -2.18 2.85
N ARG A 81 -13.23 -1.54 1.85
CA ARG A 81 -13.40 -1.88 0.44
C ARG A 81 -13.07 -3.35 0.19
N TYR A 82 -11.89 -3.81 0.57
CA TYR A 82 -11.49 -5.21 0.34
C TYR A 82 -12.36 -6.20 1.12
N MET A 83 -12.82 -5.85 2.31
CA MET A 83 -13.74 -6.70 3.07
C MET A 83 -15.07 -6.86 2.35
N VAL A 84 -15.64 -5.75 1.85
CA VAL A 84 -16.87 -5.77 1.04
C VAL A 84 -16.68 -6.57 -0.25
N GLU A 85 -15.59 -6.31 -0.98
CA GLU A 85 -15.29 -7.03 -2.22
C GLU A 85 -15.11 -8.53 -1.97
N CYS A 86 -14.38 -8.90 -0.92
CA CYS A 86 -14.19 -10.29 -0.52
C CYS A 86 -15.53 -10.97 -0.19
N ASN A 87 -16.37 -10.35 0.65
CA ASN A 87 -17.62 -10.94 1.09
C ASN A 87 -18.70 -11.00 -0.01
N GLN A 88 -18.55 -10.23 -1.09
CA GLN A 88 -19.48 -10.21 -2.23
C GLN A 88 -18.89 -10.90 -3.49
N CYS A 89 -17.72 -11.54 -3.39
CA CYS A 89 -17.04 -12.14 -4.52
C CYS A 89 -17.48 -13.58 -4.75
N ASP A 90 -18.05 -13.86 -5.94
CA ASP A 90 -18.43 -15.23 -6.34
C ASP A 90 -17.27 -16.02 -6.96
N SER A 91 -16.14 -15.36 -7.28
CA SER A 91 -14.99 -15.98 -7.93
C SER A 91 -13.99 -16.49 -6.88
N PRO A 92 -13.74 -17.81 -6.80
CA PRO A 92 -12.80 -18.37 -5.81
C PRO A 92 -11.38 -17.81 -5.97
N THR A 93 -10.95 -17.57 -7.22
CA THR A 93 -9.61 -17.04 -7.49
C THR A 93 -9.45 -15.60 -7.02
N LYS A 94 -10.45 -14.73 -7.26
CA LYS A 94 -10.44 -13.36 -6.74
C LYS A 94 -10.59 -13.33 -5.23
N GLN A 95 -11.42 -14.22 -4.66
CA GLN A 95 -11.60 -14.33 -3.22
C GLN A 95 -10.28 -14.65 -2.51
N THR A 96 -9.48 -15.60 -3.01
CA THR A 96 -8.15 -15.90 -2.43
C THR A 96 -7.23 -14.67 -2.42
N VAL A 97 -7.28 -13.84 -3.48
CA VAL A 97 -6.50 -12.59 -3.53
C VAL A 97 -6.98 -11.59 -2.48
N TYR A 98 -8.29 -11.40 -2.35
CA TYR A 98 -8.86 -10.49 -1.36
C TYR A 98 -8.59 -10.95 0.07
N GLU A 99 -8.71 -12.24 0.37
CA GLU A 99 -8.37 -12.81 1.67
C GLU A 99 -6.89 -12.57 2.01
N ALA A 100 -5.99 -12.82 1.07
CA ALA A 100 -4.56 -12.55 1.25
C ALA A 100 -4.29 -11.05 1.47
N LYS A 101 -5.00 -10.16 0.76
CA LYS A 101 -4.89 -8.70 0.96
C LYS A 101 -5.44 -8.28 2.33
N LEU A 102 -6.55 -8.83 2.79
CA LEU A 102 -7.12 -8.55 4.11
C LEU A 102 -6.20 -9.01 5.24
N MET A 103 -5.66 -10.23 5.15
CA MET A 103 -4.68 -10.73 6.12
C MET A 103 -3.46 -9.82 6.17
N TYR A 104 -2.96 -9.42 4.99
CA TYR A 104 -1.84 -8.50 4.89
C TYR A 104 -2.14 -7.15 5.55
N LEU A 105 -3.29 -6.53 5.26
CA LEU A 105 -3.68 -5.24 5.85
C LEU A 105 -3.86 -5.33 7.37
N ARG A 106 -4.29 -6.47 7.92
CA ARG A 106 -4.34 -6.70 9.37
C ARG A 106 -2.97 -6.71 10.01
N GLU A 107 -2.02 -7.46 9.43
CA GLU A 107 -0.64 -7.47 9.94
C GLU A 107 0.00 -6.09 9.81
N LEU A 108 -0.30 -5.40 8.72
CA LEU A 108 0.21 -4.06 8.48
C LEU A 108 -0.37 -3.04 9.47
N PHE A 109 -1.64 -3.18 9.87
CA PHE A 109 -2.20 -2.37 10.96
C PHE A 109 -1.47 -2.59 12.30
N LYS A 110 -1.03 -3.83 12.59
CA LYS A 110 -0.20 -4.09 13.79
C LYS A 110 1.12 -3.33 13.69
N VAL A 111 1.75 -3.34 12.51
CA VAL A 111 2.96 -2.53 12.25
C VAL A 111 2.69 -1.05 12.47
N LYS A 112 1.59 -0.50 11.93
CA LYS A 112 1.19 0.90 12.17
C LYS A 112 1.06 1.22 13.67
N THR A 113 0.55 0.29 14.46
CA THR A 113 0.38 0.48 15.90
C THR A 113 1.72 0.44 16.65
N LEU A 114 2.69 -0.34 16.16
CA LEU A 114 4.01 -0.49 16.77
C LEU A 114 4.98 0.62 16.35
N ILE A 115 5.02 0.94 15.05
CA ILE A 115 5.95 1.91 14.43
C ILE A 115 5.18 2.70 13.34
N PRO A 116 4.36 3.70 13.74
CA PRO A 116 3.50 4.46 12.82
C PRO A 116 4.27 5.11 11.66
N GLU A 117 5.45 5.66 11.94
CA GLU A 117 6.22 6.43 10.96
C GLU A 117 6.77 5.54 9.84
N LEU A 118 7.06 4.27 10.16
CA LEU A 118 7.52 3.30 9.18
C LEU A 118 6.38 2.82 8.26
N TYR A 119 5.19 2.67 8.83
CA TYR A 119 3.99 2.40 8.06
C TYR A 119 3.71 3.52 7.07
N ASP A 120 3.72 4.78 7.54
CA ASP A 120 3.46 5.95 6.70
C ASP A 120 4.49 6.05 5.57
N TYR A 121 5.78 5.81 5.86
CA TYR A 121 6.85 5.86 4.86
C TYR A 121 6.64 4.92 3.67
N TYR A 122 6.13 3.71 3.89
CA TYR A 122 5.89 2.76 2.80
C TYR A 122 4.48 2.85 2.22
N HIS A 123 3.55 3.53 2.89
CA HIS A 123 2.18 3.65 2.43
C HIS A 123 2.06 4.46 1.14
N ASP A 124 3.00 5.36 0.89
CA ASP A 124 3.03 6.22 -0.29
C ASP A 124 4.38 6.14 -0.99
N TRP A 125 4.36 5.82 -2.28
CA TRP A 125 5.56 5.55 -3.07
C TRP A 125 6.56 6.72 -3.08
N TYR A 126 6.03 7.95 -3.06
CA TYR A 126 6.81 9.16 -3.25
C TYR A 126 7.73 9.47 -2.06
N HIS A 127 7.50 8.89 -0.88
CA HIS A 127 8.41 9.04 0.25
C HIS A 127 9.80 8.47 -0.04
N SER A 128 9.84 7.26 -0.62
CA SER A 128 11.09 6.63 -1.04
C SER A 128 11.77 7.41 -2.17
N ALA A 129 11.00 7.89 -3.14
CA ALA A 129 11.48 8.69 -4.26
C ALA A 129 12.12 10.02 -3.80
N ILE A 130 11.45 10.75 -2.90
CA ILE A 130 11.95 12.02 -2.36
C ILE A 130 13.20 11.77 -1.53
N ARG A 131 13.23 10.72 -0.71
CA ARG A 131 14.41 10.35 0.08
C ARG A 131 15.63 10.09 -0.80
N GLU A 132 15.48 9.31 -1.87
CA GLU A 132 16.59 9.05 -2.79
C GLU A 132 16.99 10.31 -3.57
N THR A 133 16.04 11.16 -3.95
CA THR A 133 16.34 12.46 -4.59
C THR A 133 17.22 13.35 -3.70
N VAL A 134 16.92 13.43 -2.40
CA VAL A 134 17.72 14.20 -1.43
C VAL A 134 19.12 13.61 -1.22
N LYS A 135 19.31 12.29 -1.39
CA LYS A 135 20.64 11.67 -1.28
C LYS A 135 21.55 11.96 -2.47
N LYS A 136 20.98 12.20 -3.66
CA LYS A 136 21.75 12.49 -4.88
C LYS A 136 22.54 13.80 -4.80
N GLY A 137 22.20 14.70 -3.89
CA GLY A 137 22.93 15.95 -3.66
C GLY A 137 22.10 16.98 -2.90
N LYS A 138 22.66 18.18 -2.73
CA LYS A 138 21.95 19.30 -2.10
C LYS A 138 20.67 19.59 -2.90
N LEU A 139 19.51 19.42 -2.27
CA LEU A 139 18.21 19.74 -2.87
C LEU A 139 17.60 20.94 -2.16
N LYS A 140 17.16 21.96 -2.90
CA LYS A 140 16.49 23.10 -2.28
C LYS A 140 15.19 22.63 -1.62
N ASN A 141 14.91 23.10 -0.42
CA ASN A 141 13.64 22.80 0.28
C ASN A 141 12.46 23.55 -0.38
N ASP A 142 12.04 23.08 -1.55
CA ASP A 142 10.95 23.61 -2.36
C ASP A 142 9.96 22.47 -2.69
N PRO A 143 8.92 22.28 -1.85
CA PRO A 143 7.96 21.20 -2.03
C PRO A 143 7.27 21.25 -3.40
N GLY A 144 7.02 22.44 -3.94
CA GLY A 144 6.38 22.61 -5.24
C GLY A 144 7.28 22.15 -6.39
N ALA A 145 8.58 22.44 -6.33
CA ALA A 145 9.54 21.95 -7.32
C ALA A 145 9.69 20.43 -7.25
N ILE A 146 9.78 19.88 -6.04
CA ILE A 146 9.88 18.42 -5.80
C ILE A 146 8.64 17.70 -6.32
N ALA A 147 7.44 18.24 -6.04
CA ALA A 147 6.18 17.66 -6.51
C ALA A 147 6.11 17.55 -8.04
N ARG A 148 6.65 18.55 -8.76
CA ARG A 148 6.68 18.61 -10.23
C ARG A 148 7.79 17.79 -10.87
N SER A 149 8.84 17.44 -10.13
CA SER A 149 9.94 16.61 -10.66
C SER A 149 9.63 15.12 -10.64
N LEU A 150 8.64 14.70 -9.85
CA LEU A 150 8.20 13.31 -9.76
C LEU A 150 7.30 12.93 -10.94
N VAL A 151 7.37 11.67 -11.37
CA VAL A 151 6.53 11.13 -12.44
C VAL A 151 5.83 9.87 -11.92
N PRO A 152 4.49 9.88 -11.75
CA PRO A 152 3.58 11.01 -11.96
C PRO A 152 3.78 12.12 -10.93
N ASN A 153 3.37 13.34 -11.30
CA ASN A 153 3.41 14.48 -10.39
C ASN A 153 2.50 14.22 -9.18
N ILE A 154 2.94 14.68 -8.01
CA ILE A 154 2.14 14.72 -6.79
C ILE A 154 1.70 16.15 -6.49
N SER A 155 0.85 16.35 -5.47
CA SER A 155 0.53 17.69 -4.99
C SER A 155 1.68 18.28 -4.17
N GLU A 156 1.76 19.62 -4.12
CA GLU A 156 2.71 20.32 -3.23
C GLU A 156 2.50 19.95 -1.76
N GLU A 157 1.25 19.72 -1.35
CA GLU A 157 0.90 19.29 0.00
C GLU A 157 1.42 17.88 0.32
N GLN A 158 1.34 16.94 -0.64
CA GLN A 158 1.93 15.60 -0.50
C GLN A 158 3.45 15.67 -0.39
N ALA A 159 4.10 16.49 -1.23
CA ALA A 159 5.55 16.67 -1.16
C ALA A 159 5.97 17.27 0.20
N LYS A 160 5.23 18.28 0.69
CA LYS A 160 5.47 18.89 2.00
C LYS A 160 5.31 17.87 3.13
N GLY A 161 4.20 17.12 3.16
CA GLY A 161 3.97 16.08 4.16
C GLY A 161 5.03 14.98 4.13
N SER A 162 5.50 14.60 2.93
CA SER A 162 6.62 13.67 2.78
C SER A 162 7.91 14.22 3.39
N ILE A 163 8.25 15.48 3.15
CA ILE A 163 9.48 16.09 3.69
C ILE A 163 9.42 16.11 5.21
N GLU A 164 8.28 16.49 5.79
CA GLU A 164 8.05 16.49 7.24
C GLU A 164 8.19 15.08 7.85
N LEU A 165 7.59 14.07 7.21
CA LEU A 165 7.71 12.67 7.62
C LEU A 165 9.17 12.19 7.57
N LEU A 166 9.89 12.46 6.48
CA LEU A 166 11.28 12.05 6.32
C LEU A 166 12.22 12.72 7.32
N MET A 167 11.94 13.97 7.72
CA MET A 167 12.65 14.66 8.80
C MET A 167 12.35 14.03 10.16
N ALA A 168 11.09 13.71 10.45
CA ALA A 168 10.69 13.03 11.69
C ALA A 168 11.36 11.66 11.83
N LEU A 169 11.46 10.92 10.72
CA LEU A 169 12.18 9.64 10.61
C LEU A 169 13.71 9.78 10.63
N LYS A 170 14.24 11.01 10.65
CA LYS A 170 15.68 11.30 10.55
C LYS A 170 16.33 10.67 9.31
N PHE A 171 15.60 10.57 8.21
CA PHE A 171 16.15 10.18 6.92
C PHE A 171 16.75 11.37 6.17
N ILE A 172 16.22 12.57 6.41
CA ILE A 172 16.72 13.83 5.84
C ILE A 172 16.76 14.92 6.91
N GLY A 173 17.57 15.95 6.68
CA GLY A 173 17.67 17.14 7.51
C GLY A 173 17.72 18.41 6.67
N VAL A 174 17.78 19.57 7.34
CA VAL A 174 18.03 20.87 6.71
C VAL A 174 19.38 21.38 7.19
N ASN A 175 20.26 21.74 6.27
CA ASN A 175 21.55 22.32 6.63
C ASN A 175 21.45 23.82 6.94
N SER A 176 22.57 24.44 7.33
CA SER A 176 22.66 25.87 7.66
C SER A 176 22.27 26.81 6.51
N GLU A 177 22.33 26.33 5.26
CA GLU A 177 21.98 27.08 4.05
C GLU A 177 20.50 26.90 3.64
N GLY A 178 19.72 26.08 4.37
CA GLY A 178 18.31 25.81 4.08
C GLY A 178 18.07 24.71 3.03
N TRP A 179 19.09 23.93 2.68
CA TRP A 179 18.98 22.82 1.73
C TRP A 179 18.67 21.52 2.46
N LEU A 180 17.90 20.65 1.80
CA LEU A 180 17.67 19.29 2.23
C LEU A 180 18.93 18.45 1.98
N GLU A 181 19.29 17.65 2.98
CA GLU A 181 20.39 16.69 2.92
C GLU A 181 20.03 15.36 3.57
N GLY A 182 20.59 14.27 3.05
CA GLY A 182 20.38 12.95 3.62
C GLY A 182 21.13 12.80 4.95
N ILE A 183 20.47 12.21 5.94
CA ILE A 183 21.12 11.82 7.20
C ILE A 183 21.61 10.38 7.05
N GLN A 184 22.91 10.15 7.32
CA GLN A 184 23.42 8.78 7.47
C GLN A 184 22.89 8.22 8.80
N SER A 185 21.75 7.53 8.74
CA SER A 185 21.26 6.78 9.89
C SER A 185 22.00 5.45 9.98
N GLU A 186 22.70 5.22 11.10
CA GLU A 186 23.25 3.92 11.51
C GLU A 186 22.17 2.98 12.09
N GLY A 187 20.91 3.43 12.17
CA GLY A 187 19.81 2.64 12.73
C GLY A 187 19.25 1.67 11.71
N SER A 188 19.53 0.38 11.91
CA SER A 188 18.85 -0.71 11.20
C SER A 188 17.35 -0.65 11.50
N MET A 189 16.56 -0.29 10.51
CA MET A 189 15.11 -0.53 10.53
C MET A 189 14.89 -2.03 10.78
N GLU A 190 14.02 -2.40 11.73
CA GLU A 190 13.78 -3.80 12.06
C GLU A 190 13.40 -4.59 10.79
N ALA A 191 14.21 -5.59 10.46
CA ALA A 191 14.19 -6.26 9.15
C ALA A 191 12.84 -6.91 8.82
N GLU A 192 12.11 -7.43 9.83
CA GLU A 192 10.79 -8.04 9.64
C GLU A 192 9.70 -7.00 9.35
N THR A 193 9.70 -5.88 10.07
CA THR A 193 8.76 -4.77 9.87
C THR A 193 8.98 -4.07 8.51
N ALA A 194 10.24 -3.99 8.08
CA ALA A 194 10.59 -3.54 6.74
C ALA A 194 10.05 -4.48 5.65
N LEU A 195 10.08 -5.80 5.85
CA LEU A 195 9.64 -6.77 4.87
C LEU A 195 8.12 -6.71 4.62
N LEU A 196 7.33 -6.56 5.68
CA LEU A 196 5.87 -6.45 5.52
C LEU A 196 5.52 -5.16 4.76
N SER A 197 6.15 -4.05 5.12
CA SER A 197 5.88 -2.75 4.51
C SER A 197 6.41 -2.65 3.07
N GLN A 198 7.49 -3.39 2.73
CA GLN A 198 8.00 -3.50 1.36
C GLN A 198 6.99 -4.07 0.37
N LYS A 199 6.03 -4.90 0.80
CA LYS A 199 5.03 -5.44 -0.12
C LYS A 199 4.11 -4.36 -0.70
N ILE A 200 3.73 -3.33 0.09
CA ILE A 200 3.02 -2.14 -0.45
C ILE A 200 3.89 -1.50 -1.51
N HIS A 201 5.16 -1.26 -1.19
CA HIS A 201 6.07 -0.61 -2.11
C HIS A 201 6.18 -1.38 -3.43
N TYR A 202 6.33 -2.71 -3.41
CA TYR A 202 6.35 -3.52 -4.63
C TYR A 202 5.06 -3.43 -5.45
N GLU A 203 3.91 -3.43 -4.80
CA GLU A 203 2.61 -3.28 -5.46
C GLU A 203 2.50 -1.91 -6.14
N GLN A 204 2.84 -0.83 -5.42
CA GLN A 204 2.83 0.52 -5.96
C GLN A 204 3.82 0.71 -7.11
N MET A 205 5.03 0.18 -6.97
CA MET A 205 6.05 0.23 -8.03
C MET A 205 5.60 -0.53 -9.27
N ALA A 206 4.91 -1.67 -9.12
CA ALA A 206 4.34 -2.41 -10.24
C ALA A 206 3.20 -1.65 -10.91
N GLU A 207 2.34 -0.96 -10.15
CA GLU A 207 1.30 -0.09 -10.68
C GLU A 207 1.88 1.11 -11.44
N LEU A 208 2.91 1.76 -10.91
CA LEU A 208 3.62 2.84 -11.59
C LEU A 208 4.29 2.37 -12.89
N ALA A 209 4.92 1.19 -12.88
CA ALA A 209 5.46 0.59 -14.10
C ALA A 209 4.36 0.31 -15.13
N ALA A 210 3.21 -0.23 -14.72
CA ALA A 210 2.09 -0.42 -15.64
C ALA A 210 1.57 0.89 -16.24
N GLN A 211 1.58 1.99 -15.47
CA GLN A 211 1.21 3.32 -15.95
C GLN A 211 2.27 3.93 -16.89
N SER A 212 3.56 3.68 -16.64
CA SER A 212 4.66 4.27 -17.45
C SER A 212 4.61 3.84 -18.90
N LEU A 213 4.12 2.62 -19.19
CA LEU A 213 3.87 2.11 -20.55
C LEU A 213 3.12 3.11 -21.44
N TYR A 214 2.23 3.90 -20.86
CA TYR A 214 1.38 4.85 -21.60
C TYR A 214 1.73 6.32 -21.36
N THR A 215 2.61 6.61 -20.40
CA THR A 215 2.91 7.98 -19.94
C THR A 215 4.36 8.40 -20.18
N GLN A 216 5.24 7.45 -20.50
CA GLN A 216 6.66 7.70 -20.72
C GLN A 216 7.11 7.30 -22.14
N GLY A 217 8.22 7.88 -22.59
CA GLY A 217 8.84 7.58 -23.89
C GLY A 217 10.04 6.64 -23.77
N PRO A 218 10.59 6.14 -24.89
CA PRO A 218 11.70 5.18 -24.89
C PRO A 218 12.99 5.69 -24.23
N GLU A 219 13.14 7.00 -24.06
CA GLU A 219 14.30 7.61 -23.38
C GLU A 219 14.28 7.40 -21.85
N THR A 220 13.11 7.13 -21.26
CA THR A 220 12.92 7.06 -19.79
C THR A 220 12.29 5.76 -19.32
N GLN A 221 11.98 4.84 -20.23
CA GLN A 221 11.52 3.50 -19.88
C GLN A 221 12.13 2.43 -20.77
N ASP A 222 12.35 1.27 -20.17
CA ASP A 222 12.72 0.05 -20.87
C ASP A 222 11.96 -1.12 -20.24
N PHE A 223 11.20 -1.86 -21.06
CA PHE A 223 10.34 -2.95 -20.62
C PHE A 223 10.75 -4.24 -21.31
N GLU A 224 11.37 -5.11 -20.52
CA GLU A 224 11.80 -6.44 -20.97
C GLU A 224 10.94 -7.52 -20.31
N SER A 225 10.45 -8.47 -21.10
CA SER A 225 9.65 -9.58 -20.59
C SER A 225 9.90 -10.87 -21.35
N VAL A 226 10.01 -11.97 -20.61
CA VAL A 226 10.19 -13.31 -21.18
C VAL A 226 9.35 -14.33 -20.40
N THR A 227 8.76 -15.28 -21.12
CA THR A 227 8.11 -16.46 -20.53
C THR A 227 8.98 -17.68 -20.81
N VAL A 228 9.54 -18.27 -19.76
CA VAL A 228 10.44 -19.44 -19.86
C VAL A 228 10.02 -20.58 -18.95
N SER A 229 10.24 -21.81 -19.40
CA SER A 229 10.09 -23.02 -18.58
C SER A 229 11.45 -23.39 -17.99
N LEU A 230 11.52 -23.44 -16.66
CA LEU A 230 12.76 -23.69 -15.93
C LEU A 230 12.53 -24.69 -14.79
N PRO A 231 13.49 -25.59 -14.52
CA PRO A 231 13.49 -26.35 -13.28
C PRO A 231 13.85 -25.44 -12.09
N MET A 232 13.43 -25.83 -10.88
CA MET A 232 13.57 -24.98 -9.68
C MET A 232 15.03 -24.67 -9.32
N GLU A 233 15.98 -25.56 -9.61
CA GLU A 233 17.40 -25.26 -9.42
C GLU A 233 17.87 -24.08 -10.28
N LYS A 234 17.37 -23.95 -11.52
CA LYS A 234 17.71 -22.83 -12.41
C LYS A 234 17.02 -21.54 -11.99
N VAL A 235 15.85 -21.61 -11.37
CA VAL A 235 15.19 -20.45 -10.75
C VAL A 235 16.07 -19.86 -9.64
N ALA A 236 16.70 -20.68 -8.81
CA ALA A 236 17.61 -20.21 -7.77
C ALA A 236 18.85 -19.50 -8.35
N GLU A 237 19.46 -20.06 -9.40
CA GLU A 237 20.58 -19.43 -10.11
C GLU A 237 20.21 -18.06 -10.69
N ILE A 238 19.01 -17.93 -11.29
CA ILE A 238 18.53 -16.65 -11.83
C ILE A 238 18.31 -15.63 -10.71
N LYS A 239 17.72 -16.03 -9.59
CA LYS A 239 17.54 -15.15 -8.42
C LYS A 239 18.88 -14.58 -7.93
N ALA A 240 19.93 -15.39 -7.89
CA ALA A 240 21.27 -14.92 -7.51
C ALA A 240 21.85 -13.90 -8.52
N LYS A 241 21.65 -14.12 -9.82
CA LYS A 241 22.06 -13.16 -10.85
C LYS A 241 21.29 -11.83 -10.75
N ILE A 242 19.99 -11.89 -10.50
CA ILE A 242 19.15 -10.71 -10.26
C ILE A 242 19.67 -9.92 -9.06
N GLN A 243 20.01 -10.59 -7.95
CA GLN A 243 20.59 -9.92 -6.79
C GLN A 243 21.93 -9.24 -7.12
N GLY A 244 22.78 -9.90 -7.91
CA GLY A 244 24.04 -9.30 -8.39
C GLY A 244 23.81 -8.04 -9.24
N LEU A 245 22.84 -8.06 -10.15
CA LEU A 245 22.45 -6.90 -10.96
C LEU A 245 21.94 -5.74 -10.08
N ILE A 246 21.05 -6.02 -9.13
CA ILE A 246 20.52 -5.01 -8.21
C ILE A 246 21.67 -4.39 -7.41
N GLN A 247 22.59 -5.19 -6.88
CA GLN A 247 23.72 -4.67 -6.11
C GLN A 247 24.66 -3.82 -6.98
N ALA A 248 24.90 -4.20 -8.23
CA ALA A 248 25.67 -3.40 -9.16
C ALA A 248 24.99 -2.03 -9.40
N ALA A 249 23.69 -2.01 -9.69
CA ALA A 249 22.93 -0.77 -9.90
C ALA A 249 22.93 0.15 -8.66
N VAL A 250 22.79 -0.41 -7.45
CA VAL A 250 22.87 0.36 -6.20
C VAL A 250 24.25 0.98 -6.00
N ASN A 251 25.31 0.29 -6.43
CA ASN A 251 26.70 0.73 -6.30
C ASN A 251 27.12 1.77 -7.36
N GLU A 252 26.36 1.96 -8.45
CA GLU A 252 26.61 2.99 -9.48
C GLU A 252 26.26 4.42 -9.00
N HIS A 253 26.22 4.63 -7.69
CA HIS A 253 25.84 5.88 -7.05
C HIS A 253 26.62 7.06 -7.61
N SER A 254 25.90 8.05 -8.12
CA SER A 254 26.47 9.27 -8.69
C SER A 254 25.76 10.49 -8.10
N GLN A 255 26.54 11.43 -7.55
CA GLN A 255 26.02 12.64 -6.88
C GLN A 255 25.68 13.74 -7.89
N TYR A 256 24.66 13.51 -8.70
CA TYR A 256 24.20 14.47 -9.71
C TYR A 256 22.68 14.70 -9.57
N PRO A 257 22.25 15.71 -8.80
CA PRO A 257 20.83 16.00 -8.55
C PRO A 257 20.05 16.34 -9.84
N GLU A 258 20.73 16.72 -10.92
CA GLU A 258 20.16 17.03 -12.23
C GLU A 258 19.75 15.80 -13.05
N HIS A 259 20.21 14.60 -12.68
CA HIS A 259 19.84 13.38 -13.40
C HIS A 259 18.44 12.89 -12.99
N ALA A 260 17.73 12.26 -13.92
CA ALA A 260 16.50 11.55 -13.60
C ALA A 260 16.76 10.43 -12.58
N MET A 261 15.73 10.07 -11.82
CA MET A 261 15.72 8.91 -10.96
C MET A 261 14.95 7.80 -11.66
N PHE A 262 15.52 6.59 -11.63
CA PHE A 262 14.94 5.41 -12.25
C PHE A 262 14.56 4.42 -11.16
N GLN A 263 13.36 3.86 -11.28
CA GLN A 263 12.96 2.70 -10.50
C GLN A 263 13.23 1.44 -11.32
N LEU A 264 14.07 0.54 -10.81
CA LEU A 264 14.27 -0.78 -11.40
C LEU A 264 13.36 -1.80 -10.69
N ASN A 265 12.46 -2.40 -11.47
CA ASN A 265 11.56 -3.44 -10.98
C ASN A 265 11.86 -4.77 -11.66
N ILE A 266 12.07 -5.84 -10.89
CA ILE A 266 12.31 -7.19 -11.42
C ILE A 266 11.34 -8.15 -10.72
N GLN A 267 10.36 -8.69 -11.46
CA GLN A 267 9.42 -9.68 -10.95
C GLN A 267 9.67 -11.05 -11.58
N LEU A 268 9.95 -12.04 -10.74
CA LEU A 268 10.05 -13.45 -11.13
C LEU A 268 9.06 -14.27 -10.31
N PHE A 269 8.01 -14.76 -10.96
CA PHE A 269 6.97 -15.57 -10.34
C PHE A 269 6.52 -16.69 -11.28
N ALA A 270 6.07 -17.80 -10.70
CA ALA A 270 5.55 -18.91 -11.48
C ALA A 270 4.14 -18.59 -12.00
N ILE A 271 3.93 -18.72 -13.31
CA ILE A 271 2.62 -18.56 -13.97
C ILE A 271 1.91 -19.90 -14.25
N THR A 272 2.59 -21.01 -14.01
CA THR A 272 2.03 -22.37 -14.06
C THR A 272 2.50 -23.17 -12.84
N LYS A 273 1.73 -24.21 -12.48
CA LYS A 273 2.19 -25.24 -11.55
C LYS A 273 2.95 -26.32 -12.35
N PRO A 274 3.93 -27.03 -11.75
CA PRO A 274 4.56 -28.17 -12.39
C PRO A 274 3.50 -29.20 -12.81
N MET A 275 3.46 -29.55 -14.10
CA MET A 275 2.59 -30.60 -14.62
C MET A 275 3.39 -31.91 -14.62
N GLY A 276 3.04 -32.86 -13.74
CA GLY A 276 3.65 -34.20 -13.74
C GLY A 276 4.32 -34.68 -12.44
N GLY A 277 4.07 -34.05 -11.29
CA GLY A 277 4.46 -34.59 -9.99
C GLY A 277 3.24 -35.06 -9.21
N GLU A 278 3.12 -36.35 -8.91
CA GLU A 278 2.22 -36.82 -7.86
C GLU A 278 2.44 -35.96 -6.62
N ALA A 279 1.35 -35.42 -6.06
CA ALA A 279 1.39 -34.82 -4.76
C ALA A 279 1.89 -35.87 -3.78
N LYS A 280 3.16 -35.80 -3.37
CA LYS A 280 3.57 -36.40 -2.09
C LYS A 280 2.75 -35.69 -1.03
N LYS A 281 1.62 -36.29 -0.67
CA LYS A 281 0.88 -36.02 0.56
C LYS A 281 1.87 -36.16 1.71
N GLY A 282 2.46 -35.05 2.13
CA GLY A 282 3.22 -34.94 3.37
C GLY A 282 2.24 -34.87 4.52
N ILE A 283 1.83 -36.05 5.01
CA ILE A 283 1.57 -36.41 6.40
C ILE A 283 0.80 -35.36 7.24
N GLU A 284 -0.50 -35.61 7.34
CA GLU A 284 -1.27 -35.37 8.55
C GLU A 284 -0.70 -36.23 9.71
N GLN A 285 -0.68 -35.66 10.91
CA GLN A 285 -0.40 -36.24 12.23
C GLN A 285 1.08 -36.35 12.66
N ALA A 286 1.48 -35.60 13.70
CA ALA A 286 1.35 -36.07 15.09
C ALA A 286 1.76 -35.00 16.14
N ALA A 287 0.94 -34.97 17.21
CA ALA A 287 1.14 -34.39 18.55
C ALA A 287 1.07 -32.87 18.73
#